data_AF-A0A5R9G9Z8-F1
#
_entry.id   AF-A0A5R9G9Z8-F1
#
_cell.length_a   1.000
_cell.length_b   1.000
_cell.length_c   1.000
_cell.angle_alpha   90.00
_cell.angle_beta   90.00
_cell.angle_gamma   90.00
#
_symmetry.space_group_name_H-M   'P 1'
#
loop_
_entity.id
_entity.type
_entity.pdbx_description
1 polymer ?
#
loop_
_entity_poly.entity_id
_entity_poly.type
_entity_poly.pdbx_seq_one_letter_code
_entity_poly.pdbx_strand_id
1 'polypeptide(L)' 'MEKLETIVAKLESGDVPLEEAIELFQEGMRLSRICSQKLETVERKIEMLLEEDGQTVKKPFGAALDKGDPVE' A
#
# COMPACT_ATOMS: atom_id res chain seq x y z
N MET A 1 9.88 -0.78 -3.76
CA MET A 1 8.65 -0.22 -4.35
C MET A 1 8.70 -0.32 -5.86
N GLU A 2 9.84 0.04 -6.48
CA GLU A 2 10.15 -0.09 -7.92
C GLU A 2 9.63 -1.35 -8.62
N LYS A 3 9.77 -2.54 -8.01
CA LYS A 3 9.28 -3.79 -8.61
C LYS A 3 7.75 -3.83 -8.74
N LEU A 4 7.02 -3.34 -7.73
CA LEU A 4 5.55 -3.27 -7.77
C LEU A 4 5.10 -2.24 -8.80
N GLU A 5 5.74 -1.08 -8.86
CA GLU A 5 5.48 -0.04 -9.86
C GLU A 5 5.71 -0.55 -11.28
N THR A 6 6.79 -1.31 -11.49
CA THR A 6 7.08 -1.94 -12.79
C THR A 6 6.00 -2.95 -13.18
N ILE A 7 5.51 -3.74 -12.21
CA ILE A 7 4.44 -4.71 -12.44
C ILE A 7 3.13 -4.00 -12.82
N VAL A 8 2.77 -2.93 -12.09
CA VAL A 8 1.59 -2.12 -12.38
C VAL A 8 1.68 -1.52 -13.78
N ALA A 9 2.80 -0.88 -14.11
CA ALA A 9 3.01 -0.27 -15.43
C ALA A 9 2.90 -1.30 -16.57
N LYS A 10 3.40 -2.52 -16.38
CA LYS A 10 3.27 -3.61 -17.36
C LYS A 10 1.83 -4.10 -17.51
N LEU A 11 1.09 -4.24 -16.41
CA LEU A 11 -0.30 -4.65 -16.45
C LEU A 11 -1.18 -3.57 -17.10
N GLU A 12 -0.89 -2.30 -16.84
CA GLU A 12 -1.61 -1.16 -17.42
C GLU A 12 -1.34 -0.95 -18.91
N SER A 13 -0.20 -1.38 -19.43
CA SER A 13 0.11 -1.26 -20.85
C SER A 13 -0.78 -2.15 -21.72
N GLY A 14 -1.36 -3.22 -21.17
CA GLY A 14 -2.28 -4.11 -21.88
C GLY A 14 -1.65 -5.04 -22.93
N ASP A 15 -0.33 -4.92 -23.16
CA ASP A 15 0.42 -5.69 -24.15
C ASP A 15 0.92 -7.05 -23.63
N VAL A 16 0.49 -7.45 -22.43
CA VAL A 16 0.97 -8.65 -21.75
C VAL A 16 0.04 -9.83 -22.05
N PRO A 17 0.56 -11.00 -22.47
CA PRO A 17 -0.24 -12.23 -22.61
C PRO A 17 -0.98 -12.58 -21.31
N LEU A 18 -2.18 -13.17 -21.43
CA LEU A 18 -3.04 -13.45 -20.28
C LEU A 18 -2.34 -14.27 -19.19
N GLU A 19 -1.63 -15.33 -19.56
CA GLU A 19 -0.89 -16.17 -18.62
C GLU A 19 0.16 -15.37 -17.84
N GLU A 20 0.92 -14.51 -18.51
CA GLU A 20 1.92 -13.64 -17.87
C GLU A 20 1.26 -12.56 -17.00
N ALA A 21 0.12 -12.02 -17.42
CA ALA A 21 -0.64 -11.05 -16.64
C ALA A 21 -1.13 -11.64 -15.31
N ILE A 22 -1.53 -12.92 -15.31
CA ILE A 22 -1.93 -13.63 -14.08
C ILE A 22 -0.74 -13.78 -13.13
N GLU A 23 0.44 -14.15 -13.63
CA GLU A 23 1.66 -14.26 -12.81
C GLU A 23 2.09 -12.90 -12.23
N LEU A 24 2.10 -11.86 -13.06
CA LEU A 24 2.39 -10.49 -12.64
C LEU A 24 1.40 -9.99 -11.58
N PHE A 25 0.11 -10.28 -11.73
CA PHE A 25 -0.90 -9.91 -10.75
C PHE A 25 -0.67 -10.60 -9.41
N GLN A 26 -0.37 -11.90 -9.40
CA GLN A 26 -0.09 -12.64 -8.16
C GLN A 26 1.16 -12.08 -7.45
N GLU A 27 2.22 -11.78 -8.20
CA GLU A 27 3.42 -11.16 -7.64
C GLU A 27 3.15 -9.74 -7.13
N GLY A 28 2.36 -8.95 -7.86
CA GLY A 28 1.92 -7.62 -7.43
C GLY A 28 1.15 -7.67 -6.11
N MET A 29 0.22 -8.61 -5.97
CA MET A 29 -0.53 -8.85 -4.74
C MET A 29 0.38 -9.23 -3.57
N ARG A 30 1.39 -10.08 -3.81
CA ARG A 30 2.37 -10.48 -2.78
C ARG A 30 3.19 -9.28 -2.32
N LEU A 31 3.70 -8.48 -3.24
CA LEU A 31 4.47 -7.27 -2.94
C LEU A 31 3.64 -6.22 -2.20
N SER A 32 2.38 -6.03 -2.60
CA SER A 32 1.43 -5.14 -1.93
C SER A 32 1.24 -5.53 -0.46
N ARG A 33 1.00 -6.82 -0.18
CA ARG A 33 0.88 -7.33 1.20
C ARG A 33 2.12 -7.06 2.04
N ILE A 34 3.31 -7.23 1.47
CA ILE A 34 4.58 -6.95 2.16
C ILE A 34 4.68 -5.46 2.52
N CYS A 35 4.27 -4.57 1.62
CA CYS A 35 4.25 -3.12 1.89
C CYS A 35 3.28 -2.81 3.04
N SER A 36 2.06 -3.36 3.02
CA SER A 36 1.08 -3.17 4.09
C SER A 36 1.61 -3.64 5.45
N GLN A 37 2.25 -4.82 5.51
CA GLN A 37 2.85 -5.35 6.75
C GLN A 37 3.98 -4.48 7.29
N LYS A 38 4.80 -3.90 6.40
CA LYS A 38 5.85 -2.96 6.81
C LYS A 38 5.25 -1.69 7.39
N LEU A 39 4.21 -1.15 6.77
CA LEU A 39 3.50 0.03 7.27
C LEU A 39 2.89 -0.24 8.65
N GLU A 40 2.19 -1.37 8.81
CA GLU A 40 1.63 -1.79 10.11
C GLU A 40 2.71 -1.93 11.19
N THR A 41 3.88 -2.45 10.83
CA THR A 41 5.01 -2.57 11.76
C THR A 41 5.57 -1.21 12.17
N VAL A 42 5.66 -0.26 11.25
CA VAL A 42 6.09 1.11 11.53
C VAL A 42 5.05 1.82 12.39
N GLU A 43 3.77 1.67 12.08
CA GLU A 43 2.66 2.23 12.85
C GLU A 43 2.72 1.77 14.30
N ARG A 44 2.83 0.46 14.56
CA ARG A 44 2.99 -0.07 15.92
C ARG A 44 4.20 0.49 16.66
N LYS A 45 5.33 0.69 15.96
CA LYS A 45 6.52 1.29 16.58
C LYS A 45 6.29 2.74 16.97
N ILE A 46 5.61 3.51 16.13
CA ILE A 46 5.25 4.90 16.45
C ILE A 46 4.26 4.93 17.62
N GLU A 47 3.28 4.03 17.66
CA GLU A 47 2.35 3.90 18.78
C GLU A 47 3.09 3.68 20.11
N MET A 48 4.02 2.72 20.16
CA MET A 48 4.81 2.45 21.37
C MET A 48 5.61 3.68 21.84
N LEU A 49 6.21 4.43 20.91
CA LEU A 49 6.97 5.65 21.24
C LEU A 49 6.06 6.78 21.77
N LEU A 50 4.84 6.92 21.24
CA LEU A 50 3.88 7.93 21.69
C LEU A 50 3.25 7.56 23.05
N GLU A 51 3.08 6.27 23.33
CA GLU A 51 2.66 5.76 24.64
C GLU A 51 3.72 6.04 25.71
N GLU A 52 5.01 5.93 25.38
CA GLU A 52 6.12 6.31 26.28
C GLU A 52 6.11 7.82 26.62
N ASP A 53 5.71 8.67 25.69
CA ASP A 53 5.67 10.14 25.84
C ASP A 53 4.31 10.66 26.39
N GLY A 54 3.40 9.76 26.77
CA GLY A 54 2.15 10.06 27.49
C GLY A 54 1.02 10.68 26.64
N GLN A 55 1.13 10.72 25.31
CA GLN A 55 0.09 11.26 24.42
C GLN A 55 -0.38 10.21 23.39
N THR A 56 -1.53 9.59 23.65
CA THR A 56 -2.14 8.64 22.70
C THR A 56 -3.10 9.36 21.75
N VAL A 57 -2.69 9.58 20.50
CA VAL A 57 -3.58 10.01 19.41
C VAL A 57 -3.48 9.02 18.26
N LYS A 58 -4.47 8.13 18.11
CA LYS A 58 -4.56 7.21 16.97
C LYS A 58 -5.17 7.94 15.77
N LYS A 59 -4.43 8.05 14.67
CA LYS A 59 -4.98 8.43 13.36
C LYS A 59 -4.62 7.33 12.35
N PRO A 60 -5.62 6.71 11.70
CA PRO A 60 -5.36 5.72 10.67
C PRO A 60 -4.54 6.35 9.54
N PHE A 61 -3.47 5.68 9.11
CA PHE A 61 -2.72 6.08 7.93
C PHE A 61 -3.54 5.73 6.68
N GLY A 62 -4.46 6.62 6.29
CA GLY A 62 -5.33 6.45 5.12
C GLY A 62 -6.68 7.16 5.18
N ALA A 63 -7.13 7.60 6.37
CA ALA A 63 -8.44 8.24 6.51
C ALA A 63 -8.56 9.64 5.86
N ALA A 64 -7.47 10.17 5.27
CA ALA A 64 -7.45 11.49 4.62
C ALA A 64 -7.41 11.44 3.09
N LEU A 65 -7.43 10.26 2.46
CA LEU A 65 -7.45 10.13 0.98
C LEU A 65 -8.83 9.80 0.40
N ASP A 66 -9.87 9.69 1.23
CA ASP A 66 -11.28 9.53 0.81
C ASP A 66 -12.11 10.81 1.05
N LYS A 67 -11.51 11.97 0.82
CA LYS A 67 -12.30 13.08 0.30
C LYS A 67 -12.17 12.98 -1.20
N GLY A 68 -13.02 12.16 -1.81
CA GLY A 68 -13.34 12.36 -3.21
C GLY A 68 -13.62 13.85 -3.39
N ASP A 69 -12.80 14.51 -4.19
CA ASP A 69 -13.17 15.80 -4.74
C ASP A 69 -14.58 15.63 -5.32
N PRO A 70 -15.53 16.52 -5.00
CA PRO A 70 -16.81 16.51 -5.68
C PRO A 70 -16.52 16.74 -7.16
N VAL A 71 -16.60 15.69 -7.95
CA VAL A 71 -16.67 15.81 -9.42
C VAL A 71 -18.10 16.25 -9.71
N GLU A 72 -18.25 17.58 -9.72
CA GLU A 72 -19.41 18.39 -10.12
C GLU A 72 -20.77 18.10 -9.47
#